data_AF-A0A174KCV4-F1
#
_entry.id   AF-A0A174KCV4-F1
#
_cell.length_a   1.000
_cell.length_b   1.000
_cell.length_c   1.000
_cell.angle_alpha   90.00
_cell.angle_beta   90.00
_cell.angle_gamma   90.00
#
_symmetry.space_group_name_H-M   'P 1'
#
loop_
_entity.id
_entity.type
_entity.pdbx_description
1 polymer ?
#
loop_
_entity_poly.entity_id
_entity_poly.type
_entity_poly.pdbx_seq_one_letter_code
_entity_poly.pdbx_strand_id
1 'polypeptide(L)'
;MNTPNKLTIARMIIVPFLVIFLLTGWGGEANRYISLTLFVVASVTDWFDGYLARKNNLVTNFGKFMDPLADKLLVCSAMICMIDLKRLPAWFVIIIIAREFIISGFRLIAAENGIVIAANYWGKFKTASQMIMIILLILHFDGIFVILEQIFIWLSLALTIISLITYIWQNRTVLSMQE
;
A
#
# COMPACT_ATOMS: atom_id res chain seq x y z
N MET A 1 -2.06 0.69 -25.68
CA MET A 1 -2.03 0.48 -24.21
C MET A 1 -1.83 -0.99 -23.92
N ASN A 2 -0.75 -1.36 -23.23
CA ASN A 2 -0.47 -2.75 -22.88
C ASN A 2 -1.44 -3.25 -21.79
N THR A 3 -1.63 -4.56 -21.72
CA THR A 3 -2.50 -5.22 -20.72
C THR A 3 -2.19 -4.81 -19.27
N PRO A 4 -0.93 -4.67 -18.83
CA PRO A 4 -0.62 -4.19 -17.47
C PRO A 4 -1.16 -2.78 -17.19
N ASN A 5 -0.96 -1.83 -18.11
CA ASN A 5 -1.44 -0.45 -17.92
C ASN A 5 -2.97 -0.36 -17.82
N LYS A 6 -3.71 -1.27 -18.46
CA LYS A 6 -5.18 -1.33 -18.32
C LYS A 6 -5.58 -1.75 -16.89
N LEU A 7 -4.84 -2.68 -16.30
CA LEU A 7 -5.06 -3.16 -14.92
C LEU A 7 -4.75 -2.05 -13.91
N THR A 8 -3.66 -1.30 -14.09
CA THR A 8 -3.32 -0.15 -13.24
C THR A 8 -4.42 0.92 -13.25
N ILE A 9 -4.96 1.26 -14.44
CA ILE A 9 -6.05 2.23 -14.55
C ILE A 9 -7.33 1.68 -13.93
N ALA A 10 -7.66 0.41 -14.16
CA ALA A 10 -8.80 -0.23 -13.52
C ALA A 10 -8.70 -0.17 -11.99
N ARG A 11 -7.51 -0.37 -11.42
CA ARG A 11 -7.27 -0.23 -9.97
C ARG A 11 -7.57 1.18 -9.48
N MET A 12 -7.06 2.20 -10.16
CA MET A 12 -7.35 3.59 -9.77
C MET A 12 -8.84 3.91 -9.82
N ILE A 13 -9.57 3.32 -10.78
CA ILE A 13 -11.02 3.45 -10.86
C ILE A 13 -11.71 2.74 -9.70
N ILE A 14 -11.21 1.57 -9.27
CA ILE A 14 -11.76 0.80 -8.13
C ILE A 14 -11.65 1.58 -6.80
N VAL A 15 -10.60 2.38 -6.60
CA VAL A 15 -10.35 3.09 -5.32
C VAL A 15 -11.53 3.98 -4.89
N PRO A 16 -12.09 4.87 -5.72
CA PRO A 16 -13.31 5.61 -5.38
C PRO A 16 -14.49 4.73 -4.95
N PHE A 17 -14.72 3.60 -5.64
CA PHE A 17 -15.79 2.68 -5.26
C PHE A 17 -15.50 2.03 -3.90
N LEU A 18 -14.25 1.64 -3.65
CA LEU A 18 -13.85 1.12 -2.34
C LEU A 18 -14.17 2.13 -1.23
N VAL A 19 -13.84 3.40 -1.41
CA VAL A 19 -14.13 4.47 -0.43
C VAL A 19 -15.63 4.63 -0.21
N ILE A 20 -16.43 4.65 -1.30
CA ILE A 20 -17.89 4.75 -1.21
C ILE A 20 -18.46 3.58 -0.40
N PHE A 21 -18.11 2.34 -0.73
CA PHE A 21 -18.64 1.17 -0.05
C PHE A 21 -18.15 1.02 1.39
N LEU A 22 -16.98 1.57 1.73
CA LEU A 22 -16.50 1.63 3.11
C LEU A 22 -17.27 2.64 3.96
N LEU A 23 -17.67 3.79 3.41
CA LEU A 23 -18.18 4.92 4.20
C LEU A 23 -19.69 5.15 4.15
N THR A 24 -20.37 4.79 3.04
CA THR A 24 -21.73 5.31 2.76
C THR A 24 -22.88 4.37 3.08
N GLY A 25 -22.61 3.11 3.45
CA GLY A 25 -23.69 2.15 3.76
C GLY A 25 -24.49 1.65 2.54
N TRP A 26 -24.17 2.06 1.31
CA TRP A 26 -25.02 1.84 0.11
C TRP A 26 -25.44 0.40 -0.19
N GLY A 27 -24.60 -0.58 0.12
CA GLY A 27 -24.88 -2.01 -0.04
C GLY A 27 -25.44 -2.68 1.22
N GLY A 28 -25.83 -1.92 2.24
CA GLY A 28 -26.37 -2.44 3.50
C GLY A 28 -25.40 -3.40 4.20
N GLU A 29 -25.90 -4.55 4.65
CA GLU A 29 -25.09 -5.59 5.31
C GLU A 29 -23.99 -6.18 4.41
N ALA A 30 -24.15 -6.08 3.08
CA ALA A 30 -23.18 -6.58 2.12
C ALA A 30 -21.96 -5.66 1.94
N ASN A 31 -21.99 -4.41 2.44
CA ASN A 31 -20.91 -3.44 2.24
C ASN A 31 -19.54 -3.96 2.65
N ARG A 32 -19.49 -4.71 3.75
CA ARG A 32 -18.26 -5.36 4.21
C ARG A 32 -17.68 -6.27 3.13
N TYR A 33 -18.50 -7.16 2.57
CA TYR A 33 -18.06 -8.15 1.59
C TYR A 33 -17.74 -7.50 0.24
N ILE A 34 -18.48 -6.48 -0.16
CA ILE A 34 -18.20 -5.69 -1.37
C ILE A 34 -16.86 -4.97 -1.21
N SER A 35 -16.65 -4.24 -0.10
CA SER A 35 -15.40 -3.51 0.15
C SER A 35 -14.21 -4.46 0.22
N LEU A 36 -14.37 -5.61 0.87
CA LEU A 36 -13.35 -6.66 0.91
C LEU A 36 -13.02 -7.15 -0.49
N THR A 37 -14.03 -7.46 -1.30
CA THR A 37 -13.85 -7.95 -2.66
C THR A 37 -13.13 -6.91 -3.52
N LEU A 38 -13.55 -5.65 -3.46
CA LEU A 38 -12.90 -4.55 -4.19
C LEU A 38 -11.43 -4.41 -3.79
N PHE A 39 -11.13 -4.42 -2.49
CA PHE A 39 -9.76 -4.32 -1.99
C PHE A 39 -8.91 -5.52 -2.42
N VAL A 40 -9.37 -6.74 -2.19
CA VAL A 40 -8.63 -7.97 -2.52
C VAL A 40 -8.39 -8.08 -4.03
N VAL A 41 -9.40 -7.82 -4.87
CA VAL A 41 -9.25 -7.84 -6.33
C VAL A 41 -8.26 -6.77 -6.78
N ALA A 42 -8.33 -5.56 -6.23
CA ALA A 42 -7.40 -4.48 -6.56
C ALA A 42 -5.95 -4.81 -6.17
N SER A 43 -5.72 -5.45 -5.01
CA SER A 43 -4.40 -5.89 -4.56
C SER A 43 -3.86 -7.07 -5.36
N VAL A 44 -4.69 -8.06 -5.67
CA VAL A 44 -4.26 -9.24 -6.45
C VAL A 44 -3.95 -8.87 -7.89
N THR A 45 -4.71 -7.97 -8.49
CA THR A 45 -4.45 -7.49 -9.85
C THR A 45 -3.14 -6.71 -9.96
N ASP A 46 -2.68 -6.01 -8.90
CA ASP A 46 -1.35 -5.38 -8.82
C ASP A 46 -0.22 -6.42 -8.82
N TRP A 47 -0.37 -7.45 -8.00
CA TRP A 47 0.64 -8.49 -8.01
C TRP A 47 0.73 -9.20 -9.37
N PHE A 48 -0.41 -9.41 -10.02
CA PHE A 48 -0.49 -10.06 -11.31
C PHE A 48 0.01 -9.17 -12.48
N ASP A 49 -0.28 -7.87 -12.49
CA ASP A 49 0.18 -6.97 -13.55
C ASP A 49 1.70 -6.83 -13.55
N GLY A 50 2.32 -6.73 -12.37
CA GLY A 50 3.77 -6.67 -12.21
C GLY A 50 4.42 -7.99 -12.60
N TYR A 51 3.78 -9.13 -12.33
CA TYR A 51 4.23 -10.43 -12.82
C TYR A 51 4.17 -10.51 -14.35
N LEU A 52 3.05 -10.14 -14.95
CA LEU A 52 2.84 -10.21 -16.40
C LEU A 52 3.74 -9.24 -17.17
N ALA A 53 3.95 -8.02 -16.66
CA ALA A 53 4.84 -7.04 -17.25
C ALA A 53 6.30 -7.52 -17.26
N ARG A 54 6.77 -8.14 -16.17
CA ARG A 54 8.11 -8.73 -16.08
C ARG A 54 8.26 -9.95 -16.99
N LYS A 55 7.26 -10.84 -17.00
CA LYS A 55 7.30 -12.07 -17.80
C LYS A 55 7.31 -11.79 -19.30
N ASN A 56 6.54 -10.80 -19.75
CA ASN A 56 6.36 -10.51 -21.17
C ASN A 56 7.28 -9.38 -21.67
N ASN A 57 8.20 -8.86 -20.85
CA ASN A 57 9.02 -7.68 -21.16
C ASN A 57 8.21 -6.45 -21.62
N LEU A 58 6.94 -6.33 -21.17
CA LEU A 58 6.02 -5.26 -21.55
C LEU A 58 6.10 -4.05 -20.61
N VAL A 59 7.30 -3.75 -20.11
CA VAL A 59 7.51 -2.68 -19.14
C VAL A 59 7.49 -1.33 -19.86
N THR A 60 6.51 -0.49 -19.52
CA THR A 60 6.38 0.86 -20.08
C THR A 60 6.76 1.93 -19.06
N ASN A 61 7.23 3.10 -19.51
CA ASN A 61 7.54 4.23 -18.62
C ASN A 61 6.31 4.70 -17.84
N PHE A 62 5.14 4.69 -18.49
CA PHE A 62 3.87 5.00 -17.84
C PHE A 62 3.53 4.00 -16.72
N GLY A 63 3.61 2.69 -16.99
CA GLY A 63 3.36 1.67 -15.97
C GLY A 63 4.31 1.79 -14.78
N LYS A 64 5.62 1.96 -15.03
CA LYS A 64 6.62 2.16 -13.98
C LYS A 64 6.30 3.31 -13.02
N PHE A 65 5.65 4.36 -13.51
CA PHE A 65 5.23 5.51 -12.69
C PHE A 65 3.87 5.30 -12.03
N MET A 66 2.91 4.74 -12.77
CA MET A 66 1.53 4.60 -12.32
C MET A 66 1.32 3.44 -11.35
N ASP A 67 2.05 2.34 -11.47
CA ASP A 67 1.88 1.18 -10.58
C ASP A 67 2.20 1.55 -9.11
N PRO A 68 3.34 2.19 -8.80
CA PRO A 68 3.63 2.62 -7.43
C PRO A 68 2.70 3.73 -6.89
N LEU A 69 2.03 4.46 -7.78
CA LEU A 69 1.05 5.48 -7.41
C LEU A 69 -0.30 4.82 -7.07
N ALA A 70 -0.78 3.94 -7.94
CA ALA A 70 -2.04 3.23 -7.77
C ALA A 70 -2.03 2.32 -6.54
N ASP A 71 -0.92 1.63 -6.27
CA ASP A 71 -0.73 0.80 -5.06
C ASP A 71 -0.88 1.64 -3.78
N LYS A 72 -0.16 2.77 -3.69
CA LYS A 72 -0.25 3.67 -2.53
C LYS A 72 -1.65 4.28 -2.40
N LEU A 73 -2.28 4.67 -3.50
CA LEU A 73 -3.64 5.21 -3.46
C LEU A 73 -4.62 4.21 -2.86
N LEU A 74 -4.54 2.93 -3.26
CA LEU A 74 -5.40 1.87 -2.72
C LEU A 74 -5.21 1.71 -1.21
N VAL A 75 -3.96 1.49 -0.78
CA VAL A 75 -3.62 1.22 0.63
C VAL A 75 -3.90 2.45 1.51
N CYS A 76 -3.48 3.65 1.09
CA CYS A 76 -3.71 4.88 1.83
C CYS A 76 -5.20 5.20 1.95
N SER A 77 -5.98 5.07 0.86
CA SER A 77 -7.42 5.36 0.89
C SER A 77 -8.14 4.43 1.86
N ALA A 78 -7.82 3.13 1.84
CA ALA A 78 -8.38 2.16 2.78
C ALA A 78 -8.06 2.52 4.24
N MET A 79 -6.80 2.83 4.56
CA MET A 79 -6.41 3.22 5.93
C MET A 79 -7.05 4.53 6.39
N ILE A 80 -7.17 5.52 5.50
CA ILE A 80 -7.85 6.79 5.83
C ILE A 80 -9.32 6.54 6.17
N CYS A 81 -10.01 5.68 5.40
CA CYS A 81 -11.40 5.32 5.71
C CYS A 81 -11.53 4.66 7.10
N MET A 82 -10.54 3.87 7.53
CA MET A 82 -10.56 3.25 8.86
C MET A 82 -10.52 4.28 10.01
N ILE A 83 -10.07 5.52 9.77
CA ILE A 83 -10.14 6.60 10.76
C ILE A 83 -11.59 7.01 11.02
N ASP A 84 -12.38 7.15 9.96
CA ASP A 84 -13.78 7.53 10.07
C ASP A 84 -14.60 6.40 10.71
N LEU A 85 -14.31 5.16 10.31
CA LEU A 85 -14.87 3.94 10.92
C LEU A 85 -14.42 3.69 12.37
N LYS A 86 -13.57 4.55 12.95
CA LYS A 86 -13.02 4.43 14.32
C LYS A 86 -12.22 3.15 14.58
N ARG A 87 -11.68 2.53 13.52
CA ARG A 87 -10.88 1.31 13.58
C ARG A 87 -9.38 1.58 13.65
N LEU A 88 -8.93 2.72 13.14
CA LEU A 88 -7.54 3.18 13.26
C LEU A 88 -7.47 4.62 13.78
N PRO A 89 -6.52 4.94 14.66
CA PRO A 89 -6.31 6.32 15.06
C PRO A 89 -5.56 7.10 13.98
N ALA A 90 -5.86 8.40 13.82
CA ALA A 90 -5.27 9.23 12.77
C ALA A 90 -3.74 9.29 12.82
N TRP A 91 -3.15 9.37 14.02
CA TRP A 91 -1.69 9.42 14.20
C TRP A 91 -0.99 8.20 13.60
N PHE A 92 -1.61 7.02 13.71
CA PHE A 92 -1.07 5.77 13.17
C PHE A 92 -1.02 5.81 11.64
N VAL A 93 -2.12 6.23 11.03
CA VAL A 93 -2.24 6.33 9.57
C VAL A 93 -1.25 7.37 9.04
N ILE A 94 -1.10 8.51 9.73
CA ILE A 94 -0.12 9.55 9.37
C ILE A 94 1.30 8.99 9.35
N ILE A 95 1.72 8.22 10.37
CA ILE A 95 3.07 7.63 10.41
C ILE A 95 3.30 6.71 9.20
N ILE A 96 2.33 5.85 8.88
CA ILE A 96 2.43 4.94 7.74
C ILE A 96 2.56 5.72 6.42
N ILE A 97 1.67 6.69 6.22
CA ILE A 97 1.64 7.48 4.98
C ILE A 97 2.93 8.31 4.83
N ALA A 98 3.35 9.01 5.89
CA ALA A 98 4.57 9.81 5.88
C ALA A 98 5.79 8.96 5.48
N ARG A 99 5.90 7.76 6.06
CA ARG A 99 6.97 6.81 5.71
C ARG A 99 6.94 6.43 4.23
N GLU A 100 5.77 6.17 3.65
CA GLU A 100 5.66 5.84 2.22
C GLU A 100 6.15 6.97 1.32
N PHE A 101 5.82 8.21 1.65
CA PHE A 101 6.28 9.38 0.92
C PHE A 101 7.79 9.58 1.09
N ILE A 102 8.33 9.47 2.31
CA ILE A 102 9.77 9.63 2.58
C ILE A 102 10.59 8.66 1.72
N ILE A 103 10.27 7.36 1.75
CA ILE A 103 11.05 6.37 0.99
C ILE A 103 10.88 6.57 -0.53
N SER A 104 9.71 7.00 -0.98
CA SER A 104 9.47 7.25 -2.40
C SER A 104 10.24 8.47 -2.91
N GLY A 105 10.22 9.56 -2.15
CA GLY A 105 11.00 10.77 -2.44
C GLY A 105 12.51 10.48 -2.42
N PHE A 106 12.97 9.72 -1.43
CA PHE A 106 14.38 9.31 -1.35
C PHE A 106 14.83 8.51 -2.57
N ARG A 107 14.01 7.54 -3.02
CA ARG A 107 14.30 6.77 -4.24
C ARG A 107 14.31 7.64 -5.49
N LEU A 108 13.44 8.65 -5.56
CA LEU A 108 13.40 9.58 -6.68
C LEU A 108 14.71 10.37 -6.77
N ILE A 109 15.12 10.99 -5.66
CA ILE A 109 16.36 11.77 -5.58
C ILE A 109 17.58 10.89 -5.88
N ALA A 110 17.63 9.67 -5.34
CA ALA A 110 18.75 8.76 -5.60
C ALA A 110 18.82 8.36 -7.09
N ALA A 111 17.67 8.13 -7.72
CA ALA A 111 17.60 7.80 -9.15
C ALA A 111 18.06 8.96 -10.04
N GLU A 112 17.76 10.21 -9.67
CA GLU A 112 18.25 11.42 -10.36
C GLU A 112 19.78 11.53 -10.28
N ASN A 113 20.38 11.07 -9.18
CA ASN A 113 21.83 11.01 -8.99
C ASN A 113 22.48 9.72 -9.56
N GLY A 114 21.74 8.92 -10.34
CA GLY A 114 22.23 7.70 -10.95
C GLY A 114 22.43 6.52 -9.98
N ILE A 115 21.98 6.64 -8.73
CA ILE A 115 22.12 5.61 -7.69
C ILE A 115 20.83 4.79 -7.61
N VAL A 116 20.94 3.50 -7.93
CA VAL A 116 19.81 2.56 -7.84
C VAL A 116 19.75 1.95 -6.45
N ILE A 117 18.76 2.34 -5.66
CA ILE A 117 18.54 1.78 -4.32
C ILE A 117 17.73 0.49 -4.42
N ALA A 118 18.34 -0.62 -4.02
CA ALA A 118 17.68 -1.92 -3.97
C ALA A 118 16.55 -1.97 -2.94
N ALA A 119 15.52 -2.78 -3.23
CA ALA A 119 14.42 -3.00 -2.32
C ALA A 119 14.86 -3.84 -1.11
N ASN A 120 14.59 -3.35 0.10
CA ASN A 120 14.88 -4.05 1.34
C ASN A 120 13.78 -5.08 1.68
N TYR A 121 14.16 -6.25 2.19
CA TYR A 121 13.26 -7.31 2.67
C TYR A 121 12.22 -6.79 3.67
N TRP A 122 12.61 -5.89 4.57
CA TRP A 122 11.69 -5.27 5.54
C TRP A 122 10.51 -4.56 4.88
N GLY A 123 10.72 -3.97 3.70
CA GLY A 123 9.65 -3.33 2.92
C GLY A 123 8.59 -4.33 2.43
N LYS A 124 9.00 -5.56 2.08
CA LYS A 124 8.08 -6.62 1.65
C LYS A 124 7.21 -7.11 2.82
N PHE A 125 7.83 -7.40 3.97
CA PHE A 125 7.11 -7.83 5.16
C PHE A 125 6.15 -6.76 5.69
N LYS A 126 6.59 -5.50 5.68
CA LYS A 126 5.73 -4.35 5.98
C LYS A 126 4.51 -4.31 5.07
N THR A 127 4.68 -4.47 3.76
CA THR A 127 3.56 -4.40 2.82
C THR A 127 2.59 -5.57 3.01
N ALA A 128 3.11 -6.79 3.20
CA ALA A 128 2.28 -7.96 3.48
C ALA A 128 1.47 -7.81 4.79
N SER A 129 2.10 -7.35 5.86
CA SER A 129 1.40 -7.10 7.14
C SER A 129 0.32 -6.04 7.01
N GLN A 130 0.56 -4.95 6.28
CA GLN A 130 -0.44 -3.91 6.04
C GLN A 130 -1.63 -4.39 5.22
N MET A 131 -1.40 -5.19 4.18
CA MET A 131 -2.49 -5.76 3.38
C MET A 131 -3.37 -6.67 4.25
N ILE A 132 -2.76 -7.54 5.07
CA ILE A 132 -3.49 -8.41 6.00
C ILE A 132 -4.24 -7.58 7.05
N MET A 133 -3.59 -6.56 7.62
CA MET A 133 -4.21 -5.63 8.57
C MET A 133 -5.47 -5.01 7.97
N ILE A 134 -5.40 -4.46 6.75
CA ILE A 134 -6.56 -3.83 6.09
C ILE A 134 -7.66 -4.86 5.84
N ILE A 135 -7.34 -6.07 5.39
CA ILE A 135 -8.33 -7.14 5.19
C ILE A 135 -9.07 -7.47 6.49
N LEU A 136 -8.32 -7.65 7.59
CA LEU A 136 -8.90 -7.90 8.90
C LEU A 136 -9.78 -6.73 9.37
N LEU A 137 -9.28 -5.50 9.22
CA LEU A 137 -10.03 -4.30 9.59
C LEU A 137 -11.28 -4.09 8.74
N ILE A 138 -11.31 -4.52 7.48
CA ILE A 138 -12.53 -4.50 6.66
C ILE A 138 -13.53 -5.54 7.17
N LEU A 139 -13.06 -6.77 7.44
CA LEU A 139 -13.89 -7.88 7.91
C LEU A 139 -14.53 -7.60 9.27
N HIS A 140 -13.73 -7.09 10.21
CA HIS A 140 -14.17 -6.67 11.54
C HIS A 140 -15.12 -7.67 12.20
N PHE A 141 -14.60 -8.88 12.41
CA PHE A 141 -15.32 -9.94 13.10
C PHE A 141 -15.00 -9.92 14.59
N ASP A 142 -15.93 -10.40 15.41
CA ASP A 142 -15.74 -10.52 16.85
C ASP A 142 -14.82 -11.69 17.24
N GLY A 143 -14.48 -11.75 18.53
CA GLY A 143 -13.72 -12.86 19.10
C GLY A 143 -12.22 -12.80 18.76
N ILE A 144 -11.67 -13.89 18.24
CA ILE A 144 -10.22 -14.00 17.98
C ILE A 144 -9.73 -13.00 16.92
N PHE A 145 -10.62 -12.55 16.03
CA PHE A 145 -10.29 -11.59 14.98
C PHE A 145 -9.92 -10.21 15.54
N VAL A 146 -10.52 -9.78 16.65
CA VAL A 146 -10.16 -8.52 17.33
C VAL A 146 -8.70 -8.55 17.82
N ILE A 147 -8.26 -9.70 18.34
CA ILE A 147 -6.87 -9.89 18.78
C ILE A 147 -5.94 -9.87 17.57
N LEU A 148 -6.31 -10.54 16.48
CA LEU A 148 -5.54 -10.54 15.24
C LEU A 148 -5.44 -9.14 14.62
N GLU A 149 -6.53 -8.38 14.59
CA GLU A 149 -6.54 -6.98 14.16
C GLU A 149 -5.50 -6.17 14.95
N GLN A 150 -5.54 -6.26 16.28
CA GLN A 150 -4.62 -5.52 17.14
C GLN A 150 -3.16 -5.92 16.94
N ILE A 151 -2.89 -7.22 16.77
CA ILE A 151 -1.55 -7.74 16.46
C ILE A 151 -1.06 -7.14 15.15
N PHE A 152 -1.87 -7.21 14.08
CA PHE A 152 -1.48 -6.73 12.77
C PHE A 152 -1.37 -5.20 12.69
N ILE A 153 -2.14 -4.46 13.48
CA ILE A 153 -1.98 -3.00 13.65
C ILE A 153 -0.58 -2.69 14.18
N TRP A 154 -0.22 -3.25 15.34
CA TRP A 154 1.08 -2.98 15.95
C TRP A 154 2.25 -3.54 15.12
N LEU A 155 2.08 -4.73 14.54
CA LEU A 155 3.07 -5.34 13.67
C LEU A 155 3.34 -4.47 12.43
N SER A 156 2.28 -3.97 11.78
CA SER A 156 2.41 -3.09 10.60
C SER A 156 3.14 -1.80 10.95
N LEU A 157 2.85 -1.20 12.11
CA LEU A 157 3.55 -0.01 12.58
C LEU A 157 5.03 -0.28 12.88
N ALA A 158 5.31 -1.35 13.63
CA ALA A 158 6.67 -1.75 13.97
C ALA A 158 7.50 -1.99 12.70
N LEU A 159 6.98 -2.77 11.75
CA LEU A 159 7.65 -3.04 10.48
C LEU A 159 7.81 -1.78 9.62
N THR A 160 6.87 -0.84 9.69
CA THR A 160 6.96 0.46 9.02
C THR A 160 8.15 1.26 9.54
N ILE A 161 8.29 1.36 10.87
CA ILE A 161 9.37 2.10 11.53
C ILE A 161 10.71 1.39 11.30
N ILE A 162 10.79 0.08 11.54
CA ILE A 162 12.01 -0.72 11.33
C ILE A 162 12.47 -0.57 9.87
N SER A 163 11.54 -0.68 8.93
CA SER A 163 11.89 -0.56 7.52
C SER A 163 12.35 0.84 7.15
N LEU A 164 11.81 1.90 7.76
CA LEU A 164 12.27 3.27 7.53
C LEU A 164 13.70 3.48 8.04
N ILE A 165 13.95 3.09 9.30
CA ILE A 165 15.28 3.20 9.93
C ILE A 165 16.31 2.41 9.13
N THR A 166 16.00 1.16 8.79
CA THR A 166 16.92 0.30 8.03
C THR A 166 17.20 0.88 6.65
N TYR A 167 16.18 1.45 5.99
CA TYR A 167 16.34 2.06 4.68
C TYR A 167 17.25 3.30 4.73
N ILE A 168 17.01 4.21 5.69
CA ILE A 168 17.85 5.41 5.86
C ILE A 168 19.28 5.01 6.22
N TRP A 169 19.47 4.05 7.13
CA TRP A 169 20.78 3.63 7.58
C TRP A 169 21.61 2.98 6.47
N GLN A 170 21.00 2.13 5.64
CA GLN A 170 21.65 1.49 4.50
C GLN A 170 22.03 2.47 3.40
N ASN A 171 21.26 3.56 3.24
CA ASN A 171 21.45 4.53 2.16
C ASN A 171 21.99 5.88 2.65
N ARG A 172 22.53 5.94 3.88
CA ARG A 172 23.08 7.17 4.47
C ARG A 172 24.22 7.78 3.64
N THR A 173 24.96 6.95 2.92
CA THR A 173 26.03 7.35 2.01
C THR A 173 25.53 8.09 0.78
N VAL A 174 24.28 7.84 0.36
CA VAL A 174 23.63 8.56 -0.74
C VAL A 174 23.25 9.98 -0.31
N LEU A 175 22.87 10.16 0.96
CA LEU A 175 22.59 11.49 1.53
C LEU A 175 23.85 12.36 1.66
N SER A 176 25.00 11.74 1.97
CA SER A 176 26.27 12.48 2.13
C SER A 176 26.95 12.83 0.80
N MET A 177 26.41 12.40 -0.34
CA MET A 177 26.95 12.68 -1.68
C MET A 177 26.37 13.95 -2.31
N GLN A 178 25.50 14.69 -1.60
CA GLN A 178 24.91 15.95 -2.06
C GLN A 178 25.73 17.19 -1.67
N GLU A 179 26.94 17.04 -1.14
CA GLU A 179 27.91 18.13 -0.90
C GLU A 179 28.93 18.24 -2.03
#